data_AF-A0ABD5VF26-F1
#
_entry.id   AF-A0ABD5VF26-F1
#
_cell.length_a   1.000
_cell.length_b   1.000
_cell.length_c   1.000
_cell.angle_alpha   90.00
_cell.angle_beta   90.00
_cell.angle_gamma   90.00
#
_symmetry.space_group_name_H-M   'P 1'
#
loop_
_entity.id
_entity.type
_entity.pdbx_description
1 polymer ?
#
loop_
_entity_poly.entity_id
_entity_poly.type
_entity_poly.pdbx_seq_one_letter_code
_entity_poly.pdbx_strand_id
1 'polypeptide(L)'
;MLVDIAVADVMTEPVETISPDSSLAAAASRLAEGYGSLVVAGNGDAVGIITKSDVVRAFAAGDTEGSVRDAMSAPALSVHASDDLADAAKVLGDADVGQVVVVDDAGDVVGVLSATTVVDYVPAIARRHAVPGAADVPVGEDAVGAADDAVRVGDRDRYGHVRKPGRVDTAYEEGDWAFEWDGGDGIRVGNVARFSKPVTESDVEEFAHATGDTNRLHLDDEFAAGTRFGRRIAHGVLTLGLVSAALARMPGAIIYLSQDCSYLGPVDLGERCMATCEVVDALGDDKYRLDVAVQDGDGEMLLEGGSTVLVDDIPA
;
A
#
# COMPACT_ATOMS: atom_id res chain seq x y z
N MET A 1 3.60 -19.07 -6.24
CA MET A 1 2.18 -19.44 -6.35
C MET A 1 1.40 -18.37 -5.61
N LEU A 2 0.59 -17.59 -6.33
CA LEU A 2 -0.44 -16.77 -5.71
C LEU A 2 -1.42 -17.74 -5.05
N VAL A 3 -1.68 -17.58 -3.75
CA VAL A 3 -2.69 -18.37 -3.05
C VAL A 3 -3.98 -17.57 -3.14
N ASP A 4 -4.99 -18.13 -3.80
CA ASP A 4 -6.33 -17.54 -3.81
C ASP A 4 -6.84 -17.55 -2.36
N ILE A 5 -7.16 -16.36 -1.83
CA ILE A 5 -7.69 -16.21 -0.46
C ILE A 5 -9.20 -16.28 -0.57
N ALA A 6 -9.79 -17.35 -0.05
CA ALA A 6 -11.23 -17.45 0.06
C ALA A 6 -11.72 -16.58 1.22
N VAL A 7 -12.97 -16.13 1.17
CA VAL A 7 -13.62 -15.43 2.28
C VAL A 7 -13.52 -16.25 3.58
N ALA A 8 -13.67 -17.58 3.50
CA ALA A 8 -13.54 -18.50 4.63
C ALA A 8 -12.18 -18.44 5.34
N ASP A 9 -11.10 -18.06 4.64
CA ASP A 9 -9.75 -18.03 5.21
C ASP A 9 -9.51 -16.83 6.13
N VAL A 10 -10.35 -15.80 6.02
CA VAL A 10 -10.15 -14.49 6.69
C VAL A 10 -11.37 -14.00 7.45
N MET A 11 -12.54 -14.57 7.21
CA MET A 11 -13.77 -14.23 7.94
C MET A 11 -13.60 -14.41 9.44
N THR A 12 -14.35 -13.65 10.23
CA THR A 12 -14.38 -13.83 11.69
C THR A 12 -15.44 -14.86 12.07
N GLU A 13 -15.01 -15.85 12.86
CA GLU A 13 -15.84 -16.88 13.49
C GLU A 13 -15.45 -17.03 14.99
N PRO A 14 -16.39 -17.37 15.91
CA PRO A 14 -17.82 -17.61 15.69
C PRO A 14 -18.62 -16.32 15.49
N VAL A 15 -19.75 -16.42 14.79
CA VAL A 15 -20.66 -15.29 14.55
C VAL A 15 -21.48 -15.00 15.79
N GLU A 16 -21.27 -13.82 16.37
CA GLU A 16 -22.13 -13.34 17.45
C GLU A 16 -23.47 -12.85 16.92
N THR A 17 -24.53 -13.40 17.50
CA THR A 17 -25.91 -13.11 17.09
C THR A 17 -26.72 -12.40 18.17
N ILE A 18 -27.68 -11.60 17.73
CA ILE A 18 -28.65 -10.94 18.59
C ILE A 18 -30.05 -11.02 17.99
N SER A 19 -31.08 -11.13 18.83
CA SER A 19 -32.47 -11.12 18.37
C SER A 19 -32.87 -9.71 17.92
N PRO A 20 -33.64 -9.56 16.82
CA PRO A 20 -34.14 -8.27 16.35
C PRO A 20 -35.01 -7.55 17.40
N ASP A 21 -35.64 -8.31 18.31
CA ASP A 21 -36.51 -7.76 19.34
C ASP A 21 -35.74 -7.39 20.64
N SER A 22 -34.41 -7.54 20.63
CA SER A 22 -33.55 -7.08 21.73
C SER A 22 -33.47 -5.56 21.76
N SER A 23 -33.18 -4.97 22.92
CA SER A 23 -33.00 -3.52 23.04
C SER A 23 -31.67 -3.03 22.47
N LEU A 24 -31.61 -1.76 22.06
CA LEU A 24 -30.35 -1.11 21.66
C LEU A 24 -29.31 -1.10 22.79
N ALA A 25 -29.74 -1.00 24.04
CA ALA A 25 -28.84 -1.11 25.19
C ALA A 25 -28.17 -2.50 25.27
N ALA A 26 -28.92 -3.58 25.01
CA ALA A 26 -28.35 -4.93 24.98
C ALA A 26 -27.36 -5.11 23.83
N ALA A 27 -27.65 -4.56 22.65
CA ALA A 27 -26.72 -4.54 21.53
C ALA A 27 -25.46 -3.72 21.86
N ALA A 28 -25.61 -2.55 22.48
CA ALA A 28 -24.49 -1.70 22.91
C ALA A 28 -23.55 -2.44 23.87
N SER A 29 -24.11 -3.13 24.87
CA SER A 29 -23.32 -3.90 25.84
C SER A 29 -22.51 -5.00 25.15
N ARG A 30 -23.14 -5.78 24.26
CA ARG A 30 -22.45 -6.80 23.47
C ARG A 30 -21.33 -6.20 22.63
N LEU A 31 -21.61 -5.15 21.85
CA LEU A 31 -20.60 -4.49 21.01
C LEU A 31 -19.43 -3.90 21.83
N ALA A 32 -19.68 -3.48 23.08
CA ALA A 32 -18.63 -2.99 23.98
C ALA A 32 -17.67 -4.08 24.47
N GLU A 33 -18.05 -5.37 24.39
CA GLU A 33 -17.18 -6.51 24.74
C GLU A 33 -16.08 -6.79 23.71
N GLY A 34 -16.06 -6.05 22.59
CA GLY A 34 -15.01 -6.12 21.58
C GLY A 34 -15.53 -6.44 20.17
N TYR A 35 -16.78 -6.88 20.04
CA TYR A 35 -17.37 -7.20 18.74
C TYR A 35 -17.56 -5.93 17.88
N GLY A 36 -17.11 -5.98 16.63
CA GLY A 36 -17.30 -4.90 15.65
C GLY A 36 -18.76 -4.76 15.22
N SER A 37 -19.49 -5.87 15.23
CA SER A 37 -20.89 -5.99 14.83
C SER A 37 -21.56 -7.22 15.43
N LEU A 38 -22.87 -7.29 15.28
CA LEU A 38 -23.69 -8.45 15.62
C LEU A 38 -24.59 -8.80 14.43
N VAL A 39 -24.63 -10.07 14.07
CA VAL A 39 -25.62 -10.55 13.09
C VAL A 39 -26.98 -10.62 13.78
N VAL A 40 -27.95 -9.95 13.20
CA VAL A 40 -29.32 -9.97 13.73
C VAL A 40 -30.02 -11.19 13.17
N ALA A 41 -30.38 -12.13 14.03
CA ALA A 41 -30.99 -13.39 13.65
C ALA A 41 -32.38 -13.53 14.28
N GLY A 42 -33.37 -13.95 13.48
CA GLY A 42 -34.74 -14.18 13.92
C GLY A 42 -35.30 -15.46 13.30
N ASN A 43 -35.87 -16.35 14.12
CA ASN A 43 -36.42 -17.65 13.67
C ASN A 43 -35.42 -18.58 12.95
N GLY A 44 -34.12 -18.40 13.16
CA GLY A 44 -33.06 -19.23 12.56
C GLY A 44 -32.33 -18.58 11.39
N ASP A 45 -32.88 -17.50 10.82
CA ASP A 45 -32.31 -16.82 9.66
C ASP A 45 -31.65 -15.49 10.05
N ALA A 46 -30.57 -15.11 9.36
CA ALA A 46 -30.02 -13.76 9.45
C ALA A 46 -30.93 -12.76 8.72
N VAL A 47 -31.43 -11.78 9.47
CA VAL A 47 -32.38 -10.78 8.99
C VAL A 47 -31.76 -9.40 8.85
N GLY A 48 -30.58 -9.17 9.43
CA GLY A 48 -29.87 -7.89 9.36
C GLY A 48 -28.53 -7.93 10.09
N ILE A 49 -27.88 -6.77 10.16
CA ILE A 49 -26.65 -6.57 10.93
C ILE A 49 -26.75 -5.26 11.71
N ILE A 50 -26.24 -5.23 12.93
CA ILE A 50 -26.13 -4.01 13.73
C ILE A 50 -24.68 -3.75 14.17
N THR A 51 -24.24 -2.50 14.06
CA THR A 51 -22.89 -2.03 14.43
C THR A 51 -22.91 -1.03 15.59
N LYS A 52 -21.71 -0.71 16.10
CA LYS A 52 -21.50 0.43 17.01
C LYS A 52 -22.02 1.73 16.41
N SER A 53 -21.81 1.97 15.11
CA SER A 53 -22.24 3.18 14.43
C SER A 53 -23.76 3.32 14.41
N ASP A 54 -24.49 2.21 14.23
CA ASP A 54 -25.95 2.20 14.24
C ASP A 54 -26.51 2.55 15.63
N VAL A 55 -25.95 1.94 16.67
CA VAL A 55 -26.30 2.23 18.07
C VAL A 55 -26.00 3.70 18.41
N VAL A 56 -24.81 4.20 18.06
CA VAL A 56 -24.43 5.60 18.30
C VAL A 56 -25.37 6.56 17.56
N ARG A 57 -25.73 6.26 16.31
CA ARG A 57 -26.67 7.07 15.53
C ARG A 57 -28.05 7.10 16.18
N ALA A 58 -28.56 5.96 16.64
CA ALA A 58 -29.85 5.88 17.33
C ALA A 58 -29.85 6.70 18.64
N PHE A 59 -28.82 6.55 19.47
CA PHE A 59 -28.68 7.32 20.71
C PHE A 59 -28.52 8.82 20.45
N ALA A 60 -27.76 9.22 19.42
CA ALA A 60 -27.63 10.61 19.02
C ALA A 60 -28.94 11.22 18.52
N ALA A 61 -29.85 10.40 17.96
CA ALA A 61 -31.19 10.80 17.59
C ALA A 61 -32.19 10.82 18.77
N GLY A 62 -31.74 10.46 19.99
CA GLY A 62 -32.55 10.43 21.20
C GLY A 62 -33.31 9.13 21.42
N ASP A 63 -33.09 8.10 20.60
CA ASP A 63 -33.74 6.80 20.76
C ASP A 63 -32.88 5.88 21.63
N THR A 64 -33.17 5.86 22.94
CA THR A 64 -32.46 5.02 23.92
C THR A 64 -33.21 3.75 24.31
N GLU A 65 -34.48 3.64 23.94
CA GLU A 65 -35.36 2.52 24.31
C GLU A 65 -35.78 1.65 23.10
N GLY A 66 -35.39 2.04 21.90
CA GLY A 66 -35.65 1.31 20.66
C GLY A 66 -35.08 -0.10 20.63
N SER A 67 -35.53 -0.86 19.63
CA SER A 67 -35.09 -2.23 19.40
C SER A 67 -33.96 -2.30 18.38
N VAL A 68 -33.25 -3.43 18.37
CA VAL A 68 -32.25 -3.75 17.34
C VAL A 68 -32.85 -3.67 15.94
N ARG A 69 -34.09 -4.16 15.76
CA ARG A 69 -34.82 -4.11 14.49
C ARG A 69 -34.93 -2.70 13.92
N ASP A 70 -35.09 -1.70 14.78
CA ASP A 70 -35.32 -0.32 14.36
C ASP A 70 -34.04 0.40 13.93
N ALA A 71 -32.87 -0.08 14.37
CA ALA A 71 -31.58 0.53 14.06
C ALA A 71 -30.69 -0.29 13.12
N MET A 72 -30.94 -1.59 12.97
CA MET A 72 -30.12 -2.47 12.13
C MET A 72 -30.23 -2.12 10.65
N SER A 73 -29.21 -2.52 9.88
CA SER A 73 -29.28 -2.56 8.42
C SER A 73 -29.93 -3.86 7.98
N ALA A 74 -30.92 -3.79 7.08
CA ALA A 74 -31.64 -4.94 6.56
C ALA A 74 -32.06 -4.74 5.07
N PRO A 75 -32.07 -5.81 4.25
CA PRO A 75 -31.64 -7.17 4.58
C PRO A 75 -30.12 -7.26 4.79
N ALA A 76 -29.66 -8.29 5.50
CA ALA A 76 -28.23 -8.56 5.60
C ALA A 76 -27.68 -8.87 4.20
N LEU A 77 -26.69 -8.09 3.75
CA LEU A 77 -25.94 -8.43 2.55
C LEU A 77 -25.02 -9.61 2.87
N SER A 78 -24.95 -10.57 1.95
CA SER A 78 -24.15 -11.78 2.12
C SER A 78 -23.23 -12.06 0.95
N VAL A 79 -22.14 -12.78 1.27
CA VAL A 79 -21.20 -13.38 0.34
C VAL A 79 -21.04 -14.86 0.70
N HIS A 80 -20.60 -15.68 -0.24
CA HIS A 80 -20.36 -17.09 0.01
C HIS A 80 -18.98 -17.31 0.64
N ALA A 81 -18.85 -18.32 1.50
CA ALA A 81 -17.59 -18.65 2.17
C ALA A 81 -16.46 -19.03 1.18
N SER A 82 -16.83 -19.59 0.03
CA SER A 82 -15.89 -19.91 -1.05
C SER A 82 -15.66 -18.78 -2.04
N ASP A 83 -16.28 -17.61 -1.85
CA ASP A 83 -16.04 -16.48 -2.75
C ASP A 83 -14.60 -16.02 -2.61
N ASP A 84 -14.08 -15.44 -3.69
CA ASP A 84 -12.78 -14.79 -3.67
C ASP A 84 -12.85 -13.50 -2.86
N LEU A 85 -11.85 -13.26 -2.01
CA LEU A 85 -11.82 -12.09 -1.14
C LEU A 85 -11.89 -10.76 -1.90
N ALA A 86 -11.31 -10.67 -3.10
CA ALA A 86 -11.36 -9.47 -3.93
C ALA A 86 -12.77 -9.20 -4.47
N ASP A 87 -13.53 -10.24 -4.79
CA ASP A 87 -14.92 -10.10 -5.23
C ASP A 87 -15.83 -9.72 -4.06
N ALA A 88 -15.60 -10.29 -2.88
CA ALA A 88 -16.26 -9.86 -1.65
C ALA A 88 -15.92 -8.40 -1.27
N ALA A 89 -14.68 -7.96 -1.50
CA ALA A 89 -14.27 -6.57 -1.31
C ALA A 89 -15.04 -5.60 -2.21
N LYS A 90 -15.32 -5.99 -3.47
CA LYS A 90 -16.17 -5.21 -4.37
C LYS A 90 -17.60 -5.11 -3.85
N VAL A 91 -18.17 -6.22 -3.33
CA VAL A 91 -19.51 -6.20 -2.72
C VAL A 91 -19.58 -5.19 -1.57
N LEU A 92 -18.58 -5.18 -0.69
CA LEU A 92 -18.48 -4.20 0.41
C LEU A 92 -18.42 -2.75 -0.11
N GLY A 93 -17.60 -2.50 -1.12
CA GLY A 93 -17.40 -1.16 -1.71
C GLY A 93 -18.61 -0.66 -2.49
N ASP A 94 -19.15 -1.48 -3.39
CA ASP A 94 -20.28 -1.12 -4.27
C ASP A 94 -21.57 -0.87 -3.47
N ALA A 95 -21.74 -1.58 -2.36
CA ALA A 95 -22.88 -1.39 -1.46
C ALA A 95 -22.64 -0.31 -0.39
N ASP A 96 -21.43 0.27 -0.30
CA ASP A 96 -21.01 1.23 0.72
C ASP A 96 -21.30 0.73 2.16
N VAL A 97 -20.98 -0.54 2.41
CA VAL A 97 -21.18 -1.17 3.72
C VAL A 97 -19.86 -1.59 4.34
N GLY A 98 -19.75 -1.41 5.66
CA GLY A 98 -18.54 -1.79 6.40
C GLY A 98 -18.35 -3.30 6.57
N GLN A 99 -19.36 -4.12 6.26
CA GLN A 99 -19.34 -5.57 6.47
C GLN A 99 -20.46 -6.31 5.75
N VAL A 100 -20.27 -7.61 5.57
CA VAL A 100 -21.24 -8.56 5.01
C VAL A 100 -21.28 -9.85 5.84
N VAL A 101 -22.42 -10.54 5.80
CA VAL A 101 -22.57 -11.88 6.38
C VAL A 101 -21.96 -12.91 5.42
N VAL A 102 -21.26 -13.91 5.96
CA VAL A 102 -20.72 -15.02 5.17
C VAL A 102 -21.63 -16.24 5.34
N VAL A 103 -22.03 -16.84 4.22
CA VAL A 103 -22.89 -18.03 4.19
C VAL A 103 -22.21 -19.22 3.50
N ASP A 104 -22.60 -20.44 3.86
CA ASP A 104 -22.16 -21.67 3.18
C ASP A 104 -23.12 -22.11 2.05
N ASP A 105 -22.86 -23.30 1.47
CA ASP A 105 -23.66 -23.86 0.37
C ASP A 105 -25.11 -24.18 0.79
N ALA A 106 -25.37 -24.36 2.09
CA ALA A 106 -26.71 -24.58 2.63
C ALA A 106 -27.46 -23.25 2.88
N GLY A 107 -26.77 -22.11 2.81
CA GLY A 107 -27.27 -20.79 3.14
C GLY A 107 -27.17 -20.47 4.64
N ASP A 108 -26.49 -21.31 5.42
CA ASP A 108 -26.29 -21.10 6.85
C ASP A 108 -25.21 -20.04 7.07
N VAL A 109 -25.39 -19.21 8.10
CA VAL A 109 -24.41 -18.17 8.45
C VAL A 109 -23.20 -18.79 9.13
N VAL A 110 -22.04 -18.63 8.50
CA VAL A 110 -20.76 -19.22 8.96
C VAL A 110 -19.72 -18.18 9.37
N GLY A 111 -19.89 -16.91 9.01
CA GLY A 111 -18.93 -15.87 9.36
C GLY A 111 -19.44 -14.44 9.14
N VAL A 112 -18.58 -13.48 9.47
CA VAL A 112 -18.72 -12.07 9.08
C VAL A 112 -17.42 -11.62 8.45
N LEU A 113 -17.51 -10.92 7.31
CA LEU A 113 -16.38 -10.27 6.67
C LEU A 113 -16.52 -8.76 6.82
N SER A 114 -15.51 -8.10 7.37
CA SER A 114 -15.47 -6.64 7.53
C SER A 114 -14.53 -5.98 6.52
N ALA A 115 -14.82 -4.74 6.15
CA ALA A 115 -13.91 -3.94 5.33
C ALA A 115 -12.54 -3.76 6.00
N THR A 116 -12.49 -3.71 7.34
CA THR A 116 -11.23 -3.65 8.10
C THR A 116 -10.41 -4.92 7.92
N THR A 117 -11.05 -6.09 7.95
CA THR A 117 -10.40 -7.37 7.63
C THR A 117 -9.84 -7.32 6.22
N VAL A 118 -10.64 -6.88 5.24
CA VAL A 118 -10.18 -6.77 3.84
C VAL A 118 -8.93 -5.90 3.70
N VAL A 119 -8.83 -4.79 4.46
CA VAL A 119 -7.66 -3.90 4.45
C VAL A 119 -6.36 -4.65 4.80
N ASP A 120 -6.40 -5.58 5.76
CA ASP A 120 -5.23 -6.36 6.15
C ASP A 120 -4.71 -7.28 5.03
N TYR A 121 -5.56 -7.57 4.04
CA TYR A 121 -5.25 -8.43 2.89
C TYR A 121 -5.17 -7.68 1.56
N VAL A 122 -5.27 -6.34 1.56
CA VAL A 122 -5.09 -5.50 0.36
C VAL A 122 -3.80 -5.83 -0.40
N PRO A 123 -2.64 -6.07 0.24
CA PRO A 123 -1.43 -6.46 -0.48
C PRO A 123 -1.60 -7.75 -1.31
N ALA A 124 -2.34 -8.73 -0.78
CA ALA A 124 -2.61 -9.99 -1.48
C ALA A 124 -3.66 -9.81 -2.60
N ILE A 125 -4.66 -8.96 -2.39
CA ILE A 125 -5.71 -8.64 -3.36
C ILE A 125 -5.13 -7.82 -4.53
N ALA A 126 -4.26 -6.84 -4.26
CA ALA A 126 -3.64 -5.99 -5.27
C ALA A 126 -2.72 -6.78 -6.21
N ARG A 127 -2.01 -7.80 -5.69
CA ARG A 127 -1.18 -8.72 -6.48
C ARG A 127 -1.96 -9.52 -7.54
N ARG A 128 -3.28 -9.63 -7.44
CA ARG A 128 -4.16 -10.27 -8.44
C ARG A 128 -4.45 -9.36 -9.64
N HIS A 129 -4.37 -8.05 -9.45
CA HIS A 129 -4.52 -7.04 -10.50
C HIS A 129 -3.18 -6.61 -11.10
N ALA A 130 -2.06 -6.96 -10.46
CA ALA A 130 -0.73 -6.85 -11.04
C ALA A 130 -0.53 -7.88 -12.17
N VAL A 131 0.01 -7.42 -13.30
CA VAL A 131 0.25 -8.22 -14.50
C VAL A 131 1.30 -9.32 -14.21
N PRO A 132 1.13 -10.57 -14.70
CA PRO A 132 2.18 -11.58 -14.62
C PRO A 132 3.37 -11.19 -15.50
N GLY A 133 4.54 -10.89 -14.92
CA GLY A 133 5.75 -10.56 -15.69
C GLY A 133 7.01 -10.17 -14.90
N ALA A 134 6.90 -9.82 -13.61
CA ALA A 134 8.03 -9.30 -12.84
C ALA A 134 9.12 -10.33 -12.45
N ALA A 135 9.05 -11.58 -12.91
CA ALA A 135 9.93 -12.66 -12.42
C ALA A 135 11.15 -13.00 -13.32
N ASP A 136 11.32 -12.39 -14.49
CA ASP A 136 12.42 -12.75 -15.41
C ASP A 136 13.10 -11.53 -16.07
N VAL A 137 13.54 -10.54 -15.27
CA VAL A 137 14.48 -9.53 -15.78
C VAL A 137 15.89 -9.96 -15.34
N PRO A 138 16.75 -10.44 -16.26
CA PRO A 138 18.13 -10.73 -15.90
C PRO A 138 18.79 -9.41 -15.49
N VAL A 139 19.44 -9.41 -14.33
CA VAL A 139 20.36 -8.34 -13.94
C VAL A 139 21.49 -8.39 -14.97
N GLY A 140 21.41 -7.53 -15.97
CA GLY A 140 22.42 -7.41 -17.01
C GLY A 140 23.71 -6.86 -16.40
N GLU A 141 24.66 -7.73 -16.09
CA GLU A 141 26.07 -7.38 -15.91
C GLU A 141 26.67 -6.96 -17.26
N ASP A 142 26.14 -5.93 -17.93
CA ASP A 142 26.77 -5.35 -19.14
C ASP A 142 26.07 -4.03 -19.51
N ALA A 143 26.36 -2.97 -18.74
CA ALA A 143 26.09 -1.60 -19.17
C ALA A 143 27.15 -0.62 -18.65
N VAL A 144 28.44 -0.98 -18.81
CA VAL A 144 29.52 0.02 -18.80
C VAL A 144 29.67 0.57 -20.22
N GLY A 145 28.73 1.45 -20.59
CA GLY A 145 28.88 2.28 -21.78
C GLY A 145 30.03 3.25 -21.56
N ALA A 146 31.13 3.04 -22.29
CA ALA A 146 32.30 3.92 -22.29
C ALA A 146 31.88 5.36 -22.59
N ALA A 147 32.06 6.26 -21.62
CA ALA A 147 31.97 7.70 -21.80
C ALA A 147 33.40 8.28 -21.77
N ASP A 148 33.74 8.92 -22.88
CA ASP A 148 35.04 9.50 -23.22
C ASP A 148 35.51 10.55 -22.19
N ASP A 149 36.83 10.55 -21.95
CA ASP A 149 37.52 11.37 -20.95
C ASP A 149 37.49 12.86 -21.30
N ALA A 150 36.82 13.67 -20.45
CA ALA A 150 37.17 15.06 -20.23
C ALA A 150 36.71 15.52 -18.84
N VAL A 151 37.42 15.11 -17.80
CA VAL A 151 37.25 15.62 -16.43
C VAL A 151 37.58 17.12 -16.41
N ARG A 152 36.55 17.98 -16.34
CA ARG A 152 36.69 19.34 -15.80
C ARG A 152 36.23 19.31 -14.35
N VAL A 153 37.09 19.82 -13.48
CA VAL A 153 36.97 19.89 -12.01
C VAL A 153 35.57 20.37 -11.60
N GLY A 154 34.75 19.45 -11.07
CA GLY A 154 33.33 19.64 -10.78
C GLY A 154 33.05 20.39 -9.48
N ASP A 155 31.94 21.12 -9.49
CA ASP A 155 31.32 21.82 -8.38
C ASP A 155 30.88 20.81 -7.31
N ARG A 156 31.39 20.93 -6.08
CA ARG A 156 31.00 20.08 -4.96
C ARG A 156 29.78 20.68 -4.31
N ASP A 157 28.80 19.86 -3.92
CA ASP A 157 27.75 20.37 -3.06
C ASP A 157 28.26 20.64 -1.64
N ARG A 158 27.38 21.23 -0.83
CA ARG A 158 27.63 21.58 0.58
C ARG A 158 27.99 20.38 1.47
N TYR A 159 27.88 19.14 0.97
CA TYR A 159 28.21 17.90 1.67
C TYR A 159 29.44 17.19 1.09
N GLY A 160 29.99 17.71 -0.01
CA GLY A 160 31.23 17.23 -0.62
C GLY A 160 31.04 16.18 -1.71
N HIS A 161 29.80 15.90 -2.12
CA HIS A 161 29.51 14.97 -3.22
C HIS A 161 29.94 15.55 -4.57
N VAL A 162 30.45 14.68 -5.45
CA VAL A 162 30.84 15.04 -6.81
C VAL A 162 29.63 14.85 -7.72
N ARG A 163 29.04 15.96 -8.18
CA ARG A 163 27.88 15.95 -9.07
C ARG A 163 28.30 15.94 -10.53
N LYS A 164 27.64 15.12 -11.34
CA LYS A 164 27.67 15.20 -12.81
C LYS A 164 26.48 16.07 -13.28
N PRO A 165 26.61 16.81 -14.38
CA PRO A 165 25.47 17.47 -15.02
C PRO A 165 24.37 16.44 -15.31
N GLY A 166 23.12 16.75 -14.96
CA GLY A 166 21.98 15.85 -15.20
C GLY A 166 21.44 15.91 -16.63
N ARG A 167 20.35 15.17 -16.87
CA ARG A 167 19.63 15.14 -18.16
C ARG A 167 18.62 16.30 -18.26
N VAL A 168 17.83 16.39 -19.33
CA VAL A 168 16.80 17.44 -19.49
C VAL A 168 15.81 17.43 -18.30
N ASP A 169 15.56 16.24 -17.78
CA ASP A 169 14.66 15.87 -16.70
C ASP A 169 15.30 15.92 -15.29
N THR A 170 16.63 16.08 -15.17
CA THR A 170 17.32 16.12 -13.86
C THR A 170 18.42 17.18 -13.79
N ALA A 171 18.56 17.85 -12.63
CA ALA A 171 19.58 18.89 -12.48
C ALA A 171 21.02 18.32 -12.30
N TYR A 172 21.16 17.14 -11.69
CA TYR A 172 22.45 16.49 -11.42
C TYR A 172 22.29 14.99 -11.15
N GLU A 173 23.40 14.25 -11.23
CA GLU A 173 23.51 12.81 -10.91
C GLU A 173 24.81 12.49 -10.16
N GLU A 174 24.83 11.37 -9.43
CA GLU A 174 26.05 10.82 -8.80
C GLU A 174 26.53 9.54 -9.48
N GLY A 175 27.80 9.20 -9.30
CA GLY A 175 28.47 8.14 -10.05
C GLY A 175 28.07 6.71 -9.68
N ASP A 176 27.51 6.50 -8.49
CA ASP A 176 27.06 5.21 -7.97
C ASP A 176 25.54 5.01 -8.11
N TRP A 177 24.86 5.95 -8.76
CA TRP A 177 23.45 5.82 -9.12
C TRP A 177 23.31 5.09 -10.45
N ALA A 178 22.36 4.17 -10.51
CA ALA A 178 21.96 3.48 -11.72
C ALA A 178 20.50 3.82 -12.01
N PHE A 179 20.16 3.97 -13.29
CA PHE A 179 18.80 4.26 -13.70
C PHE A 179 18.54 3.77 -15.11
N GLU A 180 17.27 3.51 -15.39
CA GLU A 180 16.80 2.97 -16.66
C GLU A 180 15.42 3.54 -16.98
N TRP A 181 15.18 3.82 -18.25
CA TRP A 181 13.86 4.10 -18.79
C TRP A 181 13.75 3.42 -20.16
N ASP A 182 12.70 2.62 -20.36
CA ASP A 182 12.53 1.81 -21.58
C ASP A 182 11.53 2.38 -22.60
N GLY A 183 10.90 3.53 -22.30
CA GLY A 183 9.87 4.15 -23.15
C GLY A 183 10.37 5.08 -24.24
N GLY A 184 11.69 5.35 -24.31
CA GLY A 184 12.23 6.35 -25.23
C GLY A 184 11.65 7.73 -24.92
N ASP A 185 11.11 8.42 -25.93
CA ASP A 185 10.60 9.79 -25.78
C ASP A 185 9.13 9.88 -25.32
N GLY A 186 8.43 8.75 -25.12
CA GLY A 186 7.01 8.73 -24.80
C GLY A 186 6.65 7.72 -23.72
N ILE A 187 5.43 7.86 -23.16
CA ILE A 187 4.92 7.01 -22.08
C ILE A 187 3.80 6.13 -22.63
N ARG A 188 3.92 4.82 -22.45
CA ARG A 188 2.87 3.84 -22.77
C ARG A 188 2.77 2.78 -21.67
N VAL A 189 1.62 2.14 -21.59
CA VAL A 189 1.41 0.98 -20.71
C VAL A 189 2.46 -0.10 -21.00
N GLY A 190 3.01 -0.67 -19.93
CA GLY A 190 4.12 -1.62 -19.92
C GLY A 190 5.51 -0.99 -19.95
N ASN A 191 5.63 0.35 -19.97
CA ASN A 191 6.94 0.98 -19.79
C ASN A 191 7.40 0.97 -18.35
N VAL A 192 8.71 0.89 -18.17
CA VAL A 192 9.33 0.79 -16.86
C VAL A 192 10.41 1.85 -16.68
N ALA A 193 10.33 2.55 -15.55
CA ALA A 193 11.39 3.40 -15.03
C ALA A 193 12.05 2.72 -13.82
N ARG A 194 13.38 2.74 -13.75
CA ARG A 194 14.14 2.22 -12.60
C ARG A 194 15.13 3.25 -12.10
N PHE A 195 15.33 3.24 -10.78
CA PHE A 195 16.38 4.00 -10.13
C PHE A 195 16.96 3.19 -8.98
N SER A 196 18.28 3.15 -8.87
CA SER A 196 18.99 2.38 -7.87
C SER A 196 20.17 3.18 -7.31
N LYS A 197 20.31 3.16 -5.98
CA LYS A 197 21.48 3.71 -5.28
C LYS A 197 21.66 3.03 -3.92
N PRO A 198 22.86 3.08 -3.31
CA PRO A 198 23.00 2.74 -1.90
C PRO A 198 22.23 3.74 -1.00
N VAL A 199 21.53 3.21 0.01
CA VAL A 199 20.91 3.99 1.08
C VAL A 199 21.93 4.16 2.19
N THR A 200 22.66 5.28 2.18
CA THR A 200 23.81 5.50 3.05
C THR A 200 23.42 6.04 4.42
N GLU A 201 24.35 6.03 5.37
CA GLU A 201 24.18 6.70 6.66
C GLU A 201 23.90 8.21 6.48
N SER A 202 24.59 8.86 5.52
CA SER A 202 24.35 10.27 5.19
C SER A 202 22.92 10.53 4.75
N ASP A 203 22.33 9.62 3.94
CA ASP A 203 20.93 9.74 3.53
C ASP A 203 19.98 9.71 4.71
N VAL A 204 20.23 8.81 5.67
CA VAL A 204 19.41 8.64 6.88
C VAL A 204 19.50 9.88 7.76
N GLU A 205 20.70 10.43 7.96
CA GLU A 205 20.93 11.64 8.74
C GLU A 205 20.31 12.89 8.09
N GLU A 206 20.49 13.05 6.79
CA GLU A 206 19.93 14.16 6.02
C GLU A 206 18.40 14.10 5.98
N PHE A 207 17.83 12.91 5.81
CA PHE A 207 16.39 12.70 5.86
C PHE A 207 15.83 13.02 7.24
N ALA A 208 16.48 12.57 8.32
CA ALA A 208 16.07 12.90 9.68
C ALA A 208 16.10 14.42 9.91
N HIS A 209 17.13 15.10 9.42
CA HIS A 209 17.22 16.56 9.50
C HIS A 209 16.13 17.27 8.67
N ALA A 210 15.86 16.80 7.46
CA ALA A 210 14.89 17.41 6.56
C ALA A 210 13.44 17.21 7.03
N THR A 211 13.13 16.03 7.58
CA THR A 211 11.77 15.66 7.98
C THR A 211 11.45 15.93 9.45
N GLY A 212 12.48 16.00 10.30
CA GLY A 212 12.33 16.05 11.75
C GLY A 212 12.12 14.67 12.39
N ASP A 213 12.11 13.58 11.61
CA ASP A 213 12.07 12.22 12.17
C ASP A 213 13.43 11.81 12.73
N THR A 214 13.67 12.19 13.98
CA THR A 214 14.88 11.85 14.73
C THR A 214 14.68 10.60 15.60
N ASN A 215 13.85 9.64 15.18
CA ASN A 215 13.66 8.40 15.93
C ASN A 215 15.01 7.67 16.11
N ARG A 216 15.30 7.30 17.37
CA ARG A 216 16.56 6.64 17.75
C ARG A 216 16.79 5.33 17.02
N LEU A 217 15.73 4.66 16.55
CA LEU A 217 15.84 3.44 15.74
C LEU A 217 16.73 3.64 14.49
N HIS A 218 16.76 4.84 13.93
CA HIS A 218 17.51 5.16 12.70
C HIS A 218 18.89 5.79 12.98
N LEU A 219 19.11 6.31 14.19
CA LEU A 219 20.23 7.22 14.49
C LEU A 219 21.13 6.77 15.64
N ASP A 220 20.72 5.80 16.45
CA ASP A 220 21.44 5.39 17.66
C ASP A 220 21.67 3.87 17.68
N ASP A 221 22.92 3.46 17.51
CA ASP A 221 23.34 2.05 17.49
C ASP A 221 23.03 1.32 18.81
N GLU A 222 23.24 1.95 19.96
CA GLU A 222 23.00 1.33 21.27
C GLU A 222 21.51 1.08 21.49
N PHE A 223 20.67 2.06 21.12
CA PHE A 223 19.23 1.91 21.17
C PHE A 223 18.74 0.82 20.20
N ALA A 224 19.20 0.88 18.94
CA ALA A 224 18.75 -0.03 17.90
C ALA A 224 19.15 -1.49 18.17
N ALA A 225 20.31 -1.73 18.78
CA ALA A 225 20.76 -3.05 19.24
C ALA A 225 19.78 -3.69 20.25
N GLY A 226 19.03 -2.90 21.02
CA GLY A 226 18.02 -3.37 21.96
C GLY A 226 16.64 -3.66 21.32
N THR A 227 16.47 -3.39 20.03
CA THR A 227 15.20 -3.61 19.32
C THR A 227 15.17 -4.98 18.63
N ARG A 228 14.00 -5.37 18.09
CA ARG A 228 13.86 -6.59 17.29
C ARG A 228 14.78 -6.66 16.06
N PHE A 229 15.26 -5.51 15.58
CA PHE A 229 16.14 -5.44 14.42
C PHE A 229 17.61 -5.69 14.78
N GLY A 230 17.99 -5.43 16.04
CA GLY A 230 19.36 -5.60 16.54
C GLY A 230 20.41 -4.65 15.94
N ARG A 231 19.99 -3.70 15.09
CA ARG A 231 20.83 -2.73 14.38
C ARG A 231 19.97 -1.56 13.88
N ARG A 232 20.61 -0.45 13.51
CA ARG A 232 19.92 0.66 12.83
C ARG A 232 19.42 0.22 11.46
N ILE A 233 18.26 0.74 11.09
CA ILE A 233 17.65 0.58 9.76
C ILE A 233 17.32 1.95 9.21
N ALA A 234 17.26 2.11 7.89
CA ALA A 234 16.82 3.37 7.28
C ALA A 234 15.33 3.64 7.58
N HIS A 235 14.92 4.90 7.47
CA HIS A 235 13.49 5.27 7.51
C HIS A 235 12.77 4.62 6.33
N GLY A 236 11.62 3.99 6.55
CA GLY A 236 10.83 3.43 5.46
C GLY A 236 10.46 4.49 4.41
N VAL A 237 10.00 5.66 4.85
CA VAL A 237 9.61 6.77 3.94
C VAL A 237 10.78 7.28 3.09
N LEU A 238 12.04 7.09 3.52
CA LEU A 238 13.20 7.44 2.70
C LEU A 238 13.24 6.62 1.40
N THR A 239 12.81 5.36 1.43
CA THR A 239 12.80 4.50 0.22
C THR A 239 11.75 4.93 -0.80
N LEU A 240 10.67 5.61 -0.39
CA LEU A 240 9.75 6.27 -1.32
C LEU A 240 10.43 7.38 -2.12
N GLY A 241 11.48 8.00 -1.57
CA GLY A 241 12.32 8.93 -2.33
C GLY A 241 12.96 8.29 -3.56
N LEU A 242 13.24 6.98 -3.53
CA LEU A 242 13.78 6.24 -4.68
C LEU A 242 12.72 6.05 -5.78
N VAL A 243 11.46 5.81 -5.38
CA VAL A 243 10.31 5.76 -6.30
C VAL A 243 10.15 7.13 -6.99
N SER A 244 10.19 8.21 -6.22
CA SER A 244 10.17 9.56 -6.78
C SER A 244 11.34 9.82 -7.74
N ALA A 245 12.54 9.33 -7.42
CA ALA A 245 13.72 9.48 -8.27
C ALA A 245 13.64 8.66 -9.57
N ALA A 246 13.01 7.48 -9.54
CA ALA A 246 12.72 6.66 -10.73
C ALA A 246 11.73 7.36 -11.64
N LEU A 247 10.63 7.85 -11.08
CA LEU A 247 9.59 8.55 -11.85
C LEU A 247 10.12 9.83 -12.48
N ALA A 248 11.01 10.56 -11.82
CA ALA A 248 11.68 11.73 -12.38
C ALA A 248 12.54 11.43 -13.63
N ARG A 249 12.75 10.16 -14.01
CA ARG A 249 13.46 9.76 -15.25
C ARG A 249 12.55 9.52 -16.43
N MET A 250 11.24 9.55 -16.20
CA MET A 250 10.25 9.50 -17.27
C MET A 250 10.26 10.81 -18.06
N PRO A 251 9.97 10.78 -19.36
CA PRO A 251 9.92 11.99 -20.18
C PRO A 251 8.76 12.90 -19.73
N GLY A 252 9.01 14.20 -19.73
CA GLY A 252 8.04 15.20 -19.30
C GLY A 252 8.24 15.68 -17.85
N ALA A 253 7.46 16.67 -17.45
CA ALA A 253 7.37 17.14 -16.08
C ALA A 253 6.38 16.28 -15.30
N ILE A 254 6.91 15.42 -14.43
CA ILE A 254 6.10 14.48 -13.65
C ILE A 254 5.53 15.15 -12.40
N ILE A 255 4.21 15.09 -12.25
CA ILE A 255 3.45 15.64 -11.12
C ILE A 255 2.81 14.50 -10.33
N TYR A 256 3.18 14.38 -9.06
CA TYR A 256 2.60 13.39 -8.15
C TYR A 256 1.16 13.74 -7.78
N LEU A 257 0.21 12.85 -8.10
CA LEU A 257 -1.19 13.00 -7.69
C LEU A 257 -1.53 12.12 -6.49
N SER A 258 -1.03 10.89 -6.45
CA SER A 258 -1.22 9.99 -5.31
C SER A 258 -0.12 8.93 -5.22
N GLN A 259 0.08 8.43 -4.00
CA GLN A 259 0.98 7.32 -3.68
C GLN A 259 0.38 6.51 -2.52
N ASP A 260 0.34 5.20 -2.68
CA ASP A 260 0.12 4.24 -1.61
C ASP A 260 1.27 3.22 -1.59
N CYS A 261 1.61 2.69 -0.42
CA CYS A 261 2.63 1.65 -0.30
C CYS A 261 2.53 0.85 0.99
N SER A 262 3.07 -0.37 0.96
CA SER A 262 3.34 -1.22 2.12
C SER A 262 4.84 -1.44 2.27
N TYR A 263 5.33 -1.42 3.51
CA TYR A 263 6.73 -1.72 3.85
C TYR A 263 6.84 -3.19 4.25
N LEU A 264 7.53 -3.98 3.44
CA LEU A 264 7.61 -5.43 3.59
C LEU A 264 8.86 -5.88 4.36
N GLY A 265 9.94 -5.09 4.30
CA GLY A 265 11.21 -5.40 4.93
C GLY A 265 11.97 -4.16 5.41
N PRO A 266 12.88 -4.30 6.40
CA PRO A 266 13.78 -3.24 6.81
C PRO A 266 14.87 -3.01 5.75
N VAL A 267 15.40 -1.79 5.68
CA VAL A 267 16.56 -1.47 4.83
C VAL A 267 17.78 -1.23 5.70
N ASP A 268 18.86 -1.94 5.40
CA ASP A 268 20.14 -1.77 6.06
C ASP A 268 20.90 -0.55 5.54
N LEU A 269 21.64 0.10 6.43
CA LEU A 269 22.51 1.21 6.04
C LEU A 269 23.63 0.70 5.13
N GLY A 270 23.77 1.33 3.98
CA GLY A 270 24.68 0.96 2.90
C GLY A 270 24.07 0.02 1.86
N GLU A 271 22.87 -0.53 2.10
CA GLU A 271 22.20 -1.45 1.19
C GLU A 271 21.83 -0.76 -0.13
N ARG A 272 22.00 -1.46 -1.25
CA ARG A 272 21.63 -0.91 -2.56
C ARG A 272 20.19 -1.27 -2.86
N CYS A 273 19.36 -0.24 -2.90
CA CYS A 273 17.94 -0.39 -3.17
C CYS A 273 17.65 0.02 -4.61
N MET A 274 16.80 -0.73 -5.30
CA MET A 274 16.29 -0.44 -6.63
C MET A 274 14.79 -0.22 -6.58
N ALA A 275 14.37 1.00 -6.92
CA ALA A 275 12.97 1.31 -7.22
C ALA A 275 12.66 0.97 -8.68
N THR A 276 11.51 0.34 -8.90
CA THR A 276 10.94 0.03 -10.21
C THR A 276 9.53 0.61 -10.27
N CYS A 277 9.21 1.35 -11.33
CA CYS A 277 7.90 1.93 -11.58
C CYS A 277 7.43 1.50 -12.97
N GLU A 278 6.37 0.69 -13.04
CA GLU A 278 5.80 0.21 -14.28
C GLU A 278 4.48 0.92 -14.57
N VAL A 279 4.32 1.48 -15.77
CA VAL A 279 3.07 2.09 -16.21
C VAL A 279 2.04 1.00 -16.49
N VAL A 280 1.03 0.88 -15.63
CA VAL A 280 0.01 -0.16 -15.74
C VAL A 280 -1.29 0.32 -16.37
N ASP A 281 -1.55 1.62 -16.35
CA ASP A 281 -2.77 2.20 -16.93
C ASP A 281 -2.56 3.63 -17.44
N ALA A 282 -3.28 3.98 -18.51
CA ALA A 282 -3.36 5.33 -19.06
C ALA A 282 -4.78 5.86 -18.81
N LEU A 283 -4.91 6.77 -17.84
CA LEU A 283 -6.19 7.24 -17.32
C LEU A 283 -6.82 8.37 -18.16
N GLY A 284 -6.13 8.81 -19.22
CA GLY A 284 -6.49 9.98 -20.02
C GLY A 284 -6.00 11.29 -19.39
N ASP A 285 -6.08 12.39 -20.16
CA ASP A 285 -5.60 13.72 -19.76
C ASP A 285 -4.16 13.70 -19.19
N ASP A 286 -3.27 12.96 -19.88
CA ASP A 286 -1.86 12.78 -19.53
C ASP A 286 -1.61 12.21 -18.12
N LYS A 287 -2.60 11.49 -17.57
CA LYS A 287 -2.49 10.78 -16.30
C LYS A 287 -2.19 9.30 -16.49
N TYR A 288 -1.31 8.79 -15.64
CA TYR A 288 -0.87 7.40 -15.67
C TYR A 288 -0.92 6.80 -14.27
N ARG A 289 -1.34 5.55 -14.18
CA ARG A 289 -1.18 4.73 -12.97
C ARG A 289 0.04 3.86 -13.13
N LEU A 290 0.84 3.76 -12.07
CA LEU A 290 2.02 2.91 -12.03
C LEU A 290 1.98 1.97 -10.83
N ASP A 291 2.40 0.73 -11.07
CA ASP A 291 2.81 -0.18 -9.99
C ASP A 291 4.24 0.17 -9.61
N VAL A 292 4.50 0.23 -8.30
CA VAL A 292 5.80 0.59 -7.76
C VAL A 292 6.32 -0.49 -6.81
N ALA A 293 7.61 -0.75 -6.88
CA ALA A 293 8.29 -1.64 -5.96
C ALA A 293 9.68 -1.12 -5.64
N VAL A 294 10.19 -1.43 -4.45
CA VAL A 294 11.60 -1.28 -4.09
C VAL A 294 12.13 -2.63 -3.64
N GLN A 295 13.28 -3.02 -4.19
CA GLN A 295 13.99 -4.25 -3.85
C GLN A 295 15.42 -3.94 -3.37
N ASP A 296 16.02 -4.83 -2.58
CA ASP A 296 17.44 -4.76 -2.22
C ASP A 296 18.34 -5.37 -3.30
N GLY A 297 19.65 -5.46 -3.02
CA GLY A 297 20.64 -6.02 -3.94
C GLY A 297 20.47 -7.52 -4.21
N ASP A 298 19.77 -8.25 -3.35
CA ASP A 298 19.48 -9.68 -3.47
C ASP A 298 18.11 -9.94 -4.14
N GLY A 299 17.34 -8.88 -4.42
CA GLY A 299 16.02 -8.94 -5.03
C GLY A 299 14.88 -9.14 -4.04
N GLU A 300 15.14 -9.08 -2.73
CA GLU A 300 14.10 -9.12 -1.71
C GLU A 300 13.25 -7.85 -1.80
N MET A 301 11.92 -8.02 -1.70
CA MET A 301 11.01 -6.90 -1.81
C MET A 301 10.91 -6.15 -0.48
N LEU A 302 11.24 -4.87 -0.51
CA LEU A 302 11.26 -3.97 0.64
C LEU A 302 10.00 -3.10 0.71
N LEU A 303 9.49 -2.70 -0.45
CA LEU A 303 8.30 -1.87 -0.61
C LEU A 303 7.51 -2.30 -1.84
N GLU A 304 6.18 -2.27 -1.74
CA GLU A 304 5.28 -2.40 -2.89
C GLU A 304 4.12 -1.41 -2.79
N GLY A 305 3.53 -1.00 -3.90
CA GLY A 305 2.36 -0.11 -3.90
C GLY A 305 2.00 0.43 -5.28
N GLY A 306 1.14 1.45 -5.29
CA GLY A 306 0.72 2.16 -6.50
C GLY A 306 1.03 3.67 -6.46
N SER A 307 1.22 4.26 -7.63
CA SER A 307 1.27 5.72 -7.80
C SER A 307 0.38 6.19 -8.95
N THR A 308 -0.10 7.42 -8.88
CA THR A 308 -0.75 8.11 -10.00
C THR A 308 -0.03 9.42 -10.25
N VAL A 309 0.35 9.65 -11.51
CA VAL A 309 1.05 10.85 -11.94
C VAL A 309 0.32 11.54 -13.08
N LEU A 310 0.49 12.85 -13.18
CA LEU A 310 0.19 13.66 -14.37
C LEU A 310 1.52 14.04 -15.03
N VAL A 311 1.55 14.08 -16.36
CA VAL A 311 2.74 14.39 -17.13
C VAL A 311 2.48 15.64 -17.97
N ASP A 312 3.21 16.71 -17.69
CA ASP A 312 3.19 17.94 -18.49
C ASP A 312 4.40 18.02 -19.43
N ASP A 313 4.30 18.83 -20.47
CA ASP A 313 5.46 19.18 -21.30
C ASP A 313 6.48 20.01 -20.50
N ILE A 314 7.77 19.73 -20.71
CA ILE A 314 8.84 20.54 -20.11
C ILE A 314 8.93 21.88 -20.88
N PRO A 315 8.82 23.04 -20.21
CA PRO A 315 8.97 24.33 -20.86
C PRO A 315 10.34 24.46 -21.55
N ALA A 316 10.33 25.05 -22.76
CA ALA A 316 11.53 25.31 -23.57
C ALA A 316 12.45 26.41 -22.99
#